data_AF-A0A4U7F3F3-F1
#
_entry.id   AF-A0A4U7F3F3-F1
#
_cell.length_a   1.000
_cell.length_b   1.000
_cell.length_c   1.000
_cell.angle_alpha   90.00
_cell.angle_beta   90.00
_cell.angle_gamma   90.00
#
_symmetry.space_group_name_H-M   'P 1'
#
loop_
_entity.id
_entity.type
_entity.pdbx_description
1 polymer ?
#
loop_
_entity_poly.entity_id
_entity_poly.type
_entity_poly.pdbx_seq_one_letter_code
_entity_poly.pdbx_strand_id
1 'polypeptide(L)' 'MAREVTHEARGPAKLDESDMGDDDMIYVCQCGLSGTKPLCDGSHNATADEEDGVRYKYEDDSAGERREIDEIVYADE' A
#
# COMPACT_ATOMS: atom_id res chain seq x y z
N MET A 1 0.82 -10.33 17.74
CA MET A 1 0.96 -11.37 16.69
C MET A 1 1.21 -10.65 15.38
N ALA A 2 2.22 -11.04 14.63
CA ALA A 2 2.52 -10.46 13.31
C ALA A 2 1.91 -11.34 12.22
N ARG A 3 1.56 -10.72 11.09
CA ARG A 3 1.12 -11.40 9.87
C ARG A 3 1.76 -10.70 8.68
N GLU A 4 2.18 -11.46 7.68
CA GLU A 4 2.58 -10.93 6.38
C GLU A 4 1.31 -10.79 5.52
N VAL A 5 1.12 -9.63 4.88
CA VAL A 5 -0.05 -9.32 4.05
C VAL A 5 0.44 -8.70 2.75
N THR A 6 0.03 -9.27 1.62
CA THR A 6 0.37 -8.76 0.30
C THR A 6 -0.60 -7.66 -0.13
N HIS A 7 -0.05 -6.52 -0.58
CA HIS A 7 -0.78 -5.42 -1.19
C HIS A 7 -0.40 -5.33 -2.67
N GLU A 8 -1.39 -5.27 -3.56
CA GLU A 8 -1.16 -5.19 -5.02
C GLU A 8 -1.56 -3.83 -5.61
N ALA A 9 -2.40 -3.06 -4.91
CA ALA A 9 -2.82 -1.75 -5.36
C ALA A 9 -1.71 -0.71 -5.15
N ARG A 10 -1.34 0.04 -6.18
CA ARG A 10 -0.33 1.13 -6.12
C ARG A 10 -0.89 2.51 -5.78
N GLY A 11 -2.20 2.62 -5.57
CA GLY A 11 -2.89 3.90 -5.37
C GLY A 11 -4.10 3.78 -4.46
N PRO A 12 -4.73 4.92 -4.09
CA PRO A 12 -5.95 4.92 -3.32
C PRO A 12 -7.19 4.64 -4.17
N ALA A 13 -8.22 4.09 -3.55
CA ALA A 13 -9.57 4.17 -4.11
C ALA A 13 -10.09 5.60 -3.90
N LYS A 14 -10.60 6.21 -4.97
CA LYS A 14 -11.31 7.48 -4.92
C LYS A 14 -12.78 7.18 -4.68
N LEU A 15 -13.32 7.72 -3.58
CA LEU A 15 -14.75 7.74 -3.30
C LEU A 15 -15.25 9.16 -3.59
N ASP A 16 -16.27 9.26 -4.43
CA ASP A 16 -16.81 10.53 -4.89
C ASP A 16 -18.32 10.64 -4.69
N GLU A 17 -18.94 11.61 -5.36
CA GLU A 17 -20.38 11.89 -5.24
C GLU A 17 -21.26 10.68 -5.53
N SER A 18 -20.78 9.74 -6.36
CA SER A 18 -21.51 8.51 -6.68
C SER A 18 -21.52 7.51 -5.53
N ASP A 19 -20.52 7.57 -4.64
CA ASP A 19 -20.39 6.67 -3.49
C ASP A 19 -21.04 7.24 -2.22
N MET A 20 -20.97 8.57 -2.02
CA MET A 20 -21.33 9.23 -0.76
C MET A 20 -22.35 10.37 -0.88
N GLY A 21 -22.85 10.69 -2.08
CA GLY A 21 -23.80 11.78 -2.28
C GLY A 21 -23.12 13.16 -2.33
N ASP A 22 -23.72 14.18 -1.72
CA ASP A 22 -23.22 15.57 -1.79
C ASP A 22 -22.04 15.87 -0.84
N ASP A 23 -21.36 14.84 -0.32
CA ASP A 23 -20.19 14.96 0.55
C ASP A 23 -18.88 15.20 -0.25
N ASP A 24 -17.85 15.69 0.43
CA ASP A 24 -16.52 15.90 -0.16
C ASP A 24 -15.85 14.56 -0.58
N MET A 25 -15.05 14.60 -1.64
CA MET A 25 -14.30 13.43 -2.13
C MET A 25 -13.30 12.89 -1.09
N ILE A 26 -13.25 11.56 -0.94
CA ILE A 26 -12.34 10.86 -0.01
C ILE A 26 -11.42 9.90 -0.77
N TYR A 27 -10.15 9.83 -0.35
CA TYR A 27 -9.18 8.88 -0.88
C TYR A 27 -8.82 7.83 0.16
N VAL A 28 -9.21 6.58 -0.08
CA VAL A 28 -8.96 5.45 0.82
C VAL A 28 -7.69 4.73 0.40
N CYS A 29 -6.74 4.59 1.32
CA CYS A 29 -5.46 3.94 1.05
C CYS A 29 -5.64 2.45 0.75
N GLN A 30 -5.13 2.00 -0.40
CA GLN A 30 -5.05 0.57 -0.74
C GLN A 30 -3.60 0.06 -0.87
N CYS A 31 -2.61 0.97 -1.00
CA CYS A 31 -1.19 0.62 -1.12
C CYS A 31 -0.53 0.05 0.15
N GLY A 32 -1.18 0.18 1.31
CA GLY A 32 -0.61 -0.30 2.58
C GLY A 32 0.50 0.58 3.18
N LEU A 33 0.93 1.66 2.52
CA LEU A 33 2.04 2.52 2.99
C LEU A 33 1.60 3.76 3.77
N SER A 34 0.33 4.14 3.77
CA SER A 34 -0.13 5.34 4.49
C SER A 34 0.19 5.28 5.99
N GLY A 35 0.70 6.37 6.54
CA GLY A 35 0.85 6.58 7.99
C GLY A 35 -0.45 7.04 8.65
N THR A 36 -1.46 7.43 7.87
CA THR A 36 -2.77 7.92 8.35
C THR A 36 -3.94 7.03 7.92
N LYS A 37 -3.67 5.72 7.79
CA LYS A 37 -4.70 4.72 7.46
C LYS A 37 -5.96 4.91 8.33
N PRO A 38 -7.18 4.78 7.75
CA PRO A 38 -7.47 4.22 6.42
C PRO A 38 -7.31 5.23 5.25
N LEU A 39 -6.98 6.49 5.53
CA LEU A 39 -6.93 7.53 4.51
C LEU A 39 -5.60 7.54 3.76
N CYS A 40 -5.63 8.05 2.54
CA CYS A 40 -4.43 8.29 1.75
C CYS A 40 -3.75 9.59 2.18
N ASP A 41 -2.45 9.52 2.49
CA ASP A 41 -1.57 10.67 2.78
C ASP A 41 -0.55 10.95 1.68
N GLY A 42 -0.63 10.23 0.55
CA GLY A 42 0.31 10.36 -0.56
C GLY A 42 1.52 9.43 -0.48
N SER A 43 1.66 8.59 0.55
CA SER A 43 2.76 7.61 0.66
C SER A 43 2.79 6.60 -0.49
N HIS A 44 1.67 6.42 -1.19
CA HIS A 44 1.58 5.56 -2.39
C HIS A 44 2.51 6.01 -3.52
N ASN A 45 2.96 7.27 -3.53
CA ASN A 45 3.93 7.75 -4.53
C ASN A 45 5.24 6.95 -4.50
N ALA A 46 5.59 6.33 -3.36
CA ALA A 46 6.74 5.44 -3.25
C ALA A 46 6.61 4.16 -4.10
N THR A 47 5.41 3.82 -4.56
CA THR A 47 5.14 2.63 -5.40
C THR A 47 5.23 2.92 -6.91
N ALA A 48 5.47 4.17 -7.31
CA ALA A 48 5.34 4.60 -8.71
C ALA A 48 6.35 3.96 -9.68
N ASP A 49 7.49 3.51 -9.16
CA ASP A 49 8.59 2.89 -9.88
C ASP A 49 8.74 1.39 -9.59
N GLU A 50 7.72 0.76 -9.00
CA GLU A 50 7.69 -0.69 -8.81
C GLU A 50 7.57 -1.41 -10.15
N GLU A 51 8.34 -2.49 -10.29
CA GLU A 51 8.26 -3.38 -11.45
C GLU A 51 7.13 -4.41 -11.29
N ASP A 52 6.45 -4.74 -12.39
CA ASP A 52 5.39 -5.74 -12.38
C ASP A 52 5.96 -7.14 -12.13
N GLY A 53 5.35 -7.86 -11.19
CA GLY A 53 5.78 -9.21 -10.80
C GLY A 53 6.91 -9.24 -9.76
N VAL A 54 7.49 -8.10 -9.40
CA VAL A 54 8.48 -7.99 -8.34
C VAL A 54 7.77 -7.74 -7.00
N ARG A 55 8.21 -8.44 -5.94
CA ARG A 55 7.69 -8.25 -4.58
C ARG A 55 8.66 -7.39 -3.79
N TYR A 56 8.14 -6.35 -3.15
CA TYR A 56 8.93 -5.45 -2.34
C TYR A 56 8.49 -5.49 -0.87
N LYS A 57 9.47 -5.40 0.04
CA LYS A 57 9.27 -5.12 1.46
C LYS A 57 9.67 -3.68 1.74
N TYR A 58 8.73 -2.90 2.24
CA TYR A 58 8.99 -1.57 2.78
C TYR A 58 9.33 -1.69 4.25
N GLU A 59 10.49 -1.17 4.67
CA GLU A 59 10.86 -1.14 6.07
C GLU A 59 10.15 0.03 6.78
N ASP A 60 9.64 -0.22 7.99
CA ASP A 60 9.04 0.81 8.87
C ASP A 60 10.13 1.56 9.63
N ASP A 61 11.18 1.96 8.90
CA ASP A 61 12.25 2.78 9.43
C ASP A 61 12.11 4.23 8.93
N SER A 62 12.83 5.13 9.60
CA SER A 62 12.81 6.56 9.27
C SER A 62 13.41 6.87 7.89
N ALA A 63 14.08 5.91 7.24
CA ALA A 63 14.69 6.08 5.93
C ALA A 63 13.73 5.68 4.78
N GLY A 64 12.66 4.93 5.08
CA GLY A 64 11.68 4.50 4.08
C GLY A 64 12.30 3.59 3.03
N GLU A 65 13.32 2.80 3.41
CA GLU A 65 14.02 1.94 2.47
C GLU A 65 13.10 0.79 1.99
N ARG A 66 13.10 0.59 0.68
CA ARG A 66 12.42 -0.53 0.00
C ARG A 66 13.45 -1.58 -0.41
N ARG A 67 13.14 -2.86 -0.18
CA ARG A 67 13.96 -3.99 -0.63
C ARG A 67 13.14 -4.97 -1.45
N GLU A 68 13.74 -5.52 -2.49
CA GLU A 68 13.17 -6.64 -3.24
C GLU A 68 13.20 -7.92 -2.40
N ILE A 69 12.16 -8.74 -2.51
CA ILE A 69 12.04 -10.05 -1.88
C ILE A 69 12.41 -11.11 -2.91
N ASP A 70 13.52 -11.81 -2.69
CA ASP A 70 13.98 -12.92 -3.55
C ASP A 70 13.04 -14.14 -3.46
N GLU A 71 12.67 -14.55 -2.24
CA GLU A 71 11.77 -15.68 -1.99
C GLU A 71 10.96 -15.50 -0.70
N ILE A 72 9.73 -16.05 -0.68
CA ILE A 72 8.95 -16.25 0.55
C ILE A 72 8.83 -17.76 0.77
N VAL A 73 9.42 -18.24 1.86
CA VAL A 73 9.36 -19.66 2.26
C VAL A 73 8.24 -19.83 3.28
N TYR A 74 7.25 -20.65 2.96
CA TYR A 74 6.17 -21.02 3.87
C TYR A 74 6.57 -22.24 4.69
N ALA A 75 6.08 -22.33 5.93
CA ALA A 75 6.48 -23.41 6.84
C ALA A 75 6.00 -24.80 6.39
N ASP A 76 4.94 -24.84 5.60
CA ASP A 76 4.24 -26.06 5.17
C ASP A 76 4.46 -26.38 3.68
N GLU A 77 5.29 -25.60 2.96
CA GLU A 77 5.63 -25.79 1.54
C GLU A 77 7.11 -26.13 1.34
#